data_AF-X1C6H4-F1
#
_entry.id   AF-X1C6H4-F1
#
_cell.length_a   1.000
_cell.length_b   1.000
_cell.length_c   1.000
_cell.angle_alpha   90.00
_cell.angle_beta   90.00
_cell.angle_gamma   90.00
#
_symmetry.space_group_name_H-M   'P 1'
#
loop_
_entity.id
_entity.type
_entity.pdbx_description
1 polymer ?
#
loop_
_entity_poly.entity_id
_entity_poly.type
_entity_poly.pdbx_seq_one_letter_code
_entity_poly.pdbx_strand_id
1 'polypeptide(L)'
;VNGIATPQQVDKSWMNTMKMGIGIFGIMDSIGLDVGLELREKDALKSGDKQAKAIYEYLKTNFVDKGHLGVKTGQGFYKYPNPEFENPDFLK
;
A
#
# COMPACT_ATOMS: atom_id res chain seq x y z
N VAL A 1 -2.57 -3.53 9.65
CA VAL A 1 -3.12 -4.65 10.45
C VAL A 1 -3.89 -4.18 11.69
N ASN A 2 -3.57 -3.04 12.32
CA ASN A 2 -4.25 -2.61 13.56
C ASN A 2 -5.53 -1.77 13.34
N GLY A 3 -5.95 -1.57 12.09
CA GLY A 3 -7.20 -0.85 11.76
C GLY A 3 -7.26 0.64 12.14
N ILE A 4 -6.13 1.23 12.55
CA ILE A 4 -6.07 2.62 13.06
C ILE A 4 -6.40 3.64 11.97
N ALA A 5 -5.94 3.39 10.75
CA ALA A 5 -6.20 4.22 9.58
C ALA A 5 -6.23 3.35 8.32
N THR A 6 -7.01 3.79 7.33
CA THR A 6 -7.03 3.23 5.97
C THR A 6 -5.88 3.78 5.14
N PRO A 7 -5.43 3.06 4.08
CA PRO A 7 -4.46 3.58 3.12
C PRO A 7 -4.83 4.98 2.58
N GLN A 8 -6.11 5.16 2.26
CA GLN A 8 -6.70 6.41 1.78
C GLN A 8 -6.52 7.56 2.78
N GLN A 9 -6.77 7.32 4.07
CA GLN A 9 -6.63 8.35 5.11
C GLN A 9 -5.17 8.78 5.28
N VAL A 10 -4.23 7.83 5.24
CA VAL A 10 -2.80 8.12 5.33
C VAL A 10 -2.33 8.88 4.11
N ASP A 11 -2.71 8.43 2.91
CA ASP A 11 -2.35 9.10 1.66
C ASP A 11 -2.96 10.50 1.56
N LYS A 12 -4.20 10.70 2.01
CA LYS A 12 -4.82 12.02 2.09
C LYS A 12 -4.02 12.96 2.98
N SER A 13 -3.60 12.51 4.16
CA SER A 13 -2.74 13.32 5.03
C SER A 13 -1.40 13.61 4.35
N TRP A 14 -0.77 12.61 3.74
CA TRP A 14 0.51 12.75 3.07
C TRP A 14 0.45 13.77 1.93
N MET A 15 -0.53 13.62 1.02
CA MET A 15 -0.73 14.50 -0.13
C MET A 15 -1.01 15.93 0.31
N ASN A 16 -1.81 16.12 1.38
CA ASN A 16 -2.09 17.44 1.92
C ASN A 16 -0.86 18.12 2.55
N THR A 17 -0.03 17.36 3.26
CA THR A 17 1.18 17.88 3.92
C THR A 17 2.32 18.11 2.93
N MET A 18 2.61 17.12 2.07
CA MET A 18 3.75 17.14 1.14
C MET A 18 3.43 17.84 -0.19
N LYS A 19 2.16 18.21 -0.44
CA LYS A 19 1.68 18.80 -1.70
C LYS A 19 2.01 17.93 -2.93
N MET A 20 1.92 16.61 -2.76
CA MET A 20 2.13 15.63 -3.82
C MET A 20 0.80 15.17 -4.41
N GLY A 21 0.80 14.86 -5.71
CA GLY A 21 -0.37 14.31 -6.42
C GLY A 21 -0.63 12.83 -6.18
N ILE A 22 0.25 12.14 -5.44
CA ILE A 22 0.12 10.72 -5.10
C ILE A 22 0.62 10.49 -3.67
N GLY A 23 -0.06 9.61 -2.95
CA GLY A 23 0.34 9.21 -1.60
C GLY A 23 1.30 8.02 -1.58
N ILE A 24 1.77 7.66 -0.38
CA ILE A 24 2.75 6.59 -0.21
C ILE A 24 2.20 5.23 -0.64
N PHE A 25 0.91 4.95 -0.39
CA PHE A 25 0.29 3.70 -0.81
C PHE A 25 0.05 3.66 -2.33
N GLY A 26 -0.31 4.79 -2.93
CA GLY A 26 -0.34 4.93 -4.40
C GLY A 26 1.04 4.68 -5.03
N ILE A 27 2.12 5.19 -4.43
CA ILE A 27 3.49 4.92 -4.88
C ILE A 27 3.84 3.43 -4.75
N MET A 28 3.45 2.78 -3.65
CA MET A 28 3.67 1.34 -3.46
C MET A 28 2.96 0.51 -4.54
N ASP A 29 1.72 0.85 -4.87
CA ASP A 29 0.97 0.20 -5.96
C ASP A 29 1.63 0.43 -7.33
N SER A 30 2.27 1.58 -7.55
CA SER A 30 3.02 1.85 -8.78
C SER A 30 4.30 1.03 -8.90
N ILE A 31 4.96 0.73 -7.79
CA ILE A 31 6.19 -0.09 -7.76
C ILE A 31 5.84 -1.58 -7.93
N GLY A 32 4.80 -2.04 -7.23
CA GLY A 32 4.42 -3.45 -7.17
C GLY A 32 4.51 -4.00 -5.76
N LEU A 33 3.40 -4.54 -5.25
CA LEU A 33 3.34 -5.05 -3.88
C LEU A 33 4.16 -6.34 -3.69
N ASP A 34 4.34 -7.14 -4.73
CA ASP A 34 5.21 -8.31 -4.74
C ASP A 34 6.69 -7.92 -4.58
N VAL A 35 7.15 -6.92 -5.33
CA VAL A 35 8.54 -6.43 -5.25
C VAL A 35 8.83 -5.91 -3.84
N GLY A 36 7.92 -5.09 -3.30
CA GLY A 36 8.05 -4.55 -1.95
C GLY A 36 7.98 -5.60 -0.85
N LEU A 37 7.30 -6.73 -1.09
CA LEU A 37 7.18 -7.83 -0.14
C LEU A 37 8.43 -8.72 -0.18
N GLU A 38 8.96 -9.04 -1.36
CA GLU A 38 10.19 -9.83 -1.52
C GLU A 38 11.39 -9.17 -0.83
N LEU A 39 11.54 -7.85 -1.01
CA LEU A 39 12.60 -7.09 -0.34
C LEU A 39 12.50 -7.14 1.20
N ARG A 40 11.27 -7.22 1.73
CA ARG A 40 11.02 -7.24 3.18
C ARG A 40 10.99 -8.65 3.77
N GLU A 41 10.92 -9.70 2.96
CA GLU A 41 10.73 -11.07 3.44
C GLU A 41 11.82 -11.49 4.44
N LYS A 42 13.09 -11.29 4.06
CA LYS A 42 14.22 -11.68 4.91
C LYS A 42 14.21 -10.91 6.23
N ASP A 43 13.96 -9.61 6.19
CA ASP A 43 13.97 -8.76 7.39
C ASP A 43 12.75 -9.04 8.28
N ALA A 44 11.57 -9.21 7.70
CA ALA A 44 10.34 -9.51 8.44
C ALA A 44 10.37 -10.89 9.10
N LEU A 45 10.97 -11.88 8.45
CA LEU A 45 11.03 -13.26 8.97
C LEU A 45 12.20 -13.51 9.92
N LYS A 46 13.30 -12.75 9.82
CA LYS A 46 14.53 -13.00 10.61
C LYS A 46 14.79 -12.00 11.74
N SER A 47 14.21 -10.80 11.70
CA SER A 47 14.48 -9.75 12.71
C SER A 47 13.88 -10.03 14.10
N GLY A 48 12.96 -11.00 14.22
CA GLY A 48 12.19 -11.23 15.45
C GLY A 48 11.14 -10.14 15.73
N ASP A 49 11.02 -9.13 14.87
CA ASP A 49 10.01 -8.08 14.97
C ASP A 49 8.63 -8.65 14.60
N LYS A 50 7.80 -8.81 15.63
CA LYS A 50 6.42 -9.32 15.49
C LYS A 50 5.57 -8.41 14.60
N GLN A 51 5.80 -7.10 14.62
CA GLN A 51 5.04 -6.16 13.82
C GLN A 51 5.45 -6.25 12.34
N ALA A 52 6.75 -6.34 12.05
CA ALA A 52 7.23 -6.54 10.68
C ALA A 52 6.66 -7.83 10.07
N LYS A 53 6.67 -8.93 10.85
CA LYS A 53 6.07 -10.20 10.43
C LYS A 53 4.57 -10.09 10.16
N ALA A 54 3.82 -9.45 11.05
CA ALA A 54 2.37 -9.25 10.87
C ALA A 54 2.04 -8.41 9.62
N ILE A 55 2.84 -7.38 9.32
CA ILE A 55 2.68 -6.57 8.11
C ILE A 55 2.97 -7.42 6.87
N TYR A 56 4.05 -8.21 6.87
CA TYR A 56 4.39 -9.12 5.77
C TYR A 56 3.24 -10.11 5.50
N GLU A 57 2.75 -10.79 6.54
CA GLU A 57 1.66 -11.77 6.40
C GLU A 57 0.37 -11.11 5.88
N TYR A 58 0.05 -9.92 6.37
CA TYR A 58 -1.12 -9.16 5.90
C TYR A 58 -1.03 -8.82 4.42
N LEU A 59 0.10 -8.27 3.97
CA LEU A 59 0.32 -7.91 2.56
C LEU A 59 0.31 -9.14 1.66
N LYS A 60 0.96 -10.22 2.10
CA LYS A 60 0.99 -11.48 1.37
C LYS A 60 -0.42 -12.04 1.15
N THR A 61 -1.17 -12.22 2.22
CA THR A 61 -2.47 -12.91 2.19
C THR A 61 -3.60 -12.07 1.59
N ASN A 62 -3.57 -10.74 1.79
CA ASN A 62 -4.67 -9.88 1.35
C ASN A 62 -4.46 -9.27 -0.03
N PHE A 63 -3.22 -9.23 -0.52
CA PHE A 63 -2.88 -8.60 -1.79
C PHE A 63 -2.15 -9.55 -2.73
N VAL A 64 -0.93 -9.97 -2.37
CA VAL A 64 -0.03 -10.69 -3.29
C VAL A 64 -0.60 -12.06 -3.70
N ASP A 65 -1.05 -12.86 -2.75
CA ASP A 65 -1.63 -14.19 -3.01
C ASP A 65 -2.94 -14.12 -3.81
N LYS A 66 -3.60 -12.96 -3.84
CA LYS A 66 -4.81 -12.70 -4.62
C LYS A 66 -4.52 -12.06 -5.98
N GLY A 67 -3.26 -11.83 -6.33
CA GLY A 67 -2.86 -11.14 -7.56
C GLY A 67 -3.16 -9.65 -7.57
N HIS A 68 -3.41 -9.03 -6.41
CA HIS A 68 -3.54 -7.58 -6.29
C HIS A 68 -2.16 -6.95 -6.09
N LEU A 69 -1.42 -6.75 -7.18
CA LEU A 69 -0.04 -6.32 -7.15
C LEU A 69 0.14 -4.81 -7.41
N GLY A 70 -0.95 -4.04 -7.43
CA GLY A 70 -0.94 -2.61 -7.73
C GLY A 70 -1.34 -2.29 -9.16
N VAL A 71 -0.73 -1.27 -9.75
CA VAL A 71 -1.09 -0.72 -11.07
C VAL A 71 -1.01 -1.81 -12.16
N LYS A 72 0.01 -2.66 -12.12
CA LYS A 72 0.26 -3.68 -13.15
C LYS A 72 -0.82 -4.77 -13.25
N THR A 73 -1.61 -4.97 -12.19
CA THR A 73 -2.74 -5.91 -12.17
C THR A 73 -4.10 -5.21 -12.06
N GLY A 74 -4.12 -3.87 -12.16
CA GLY A 74 -5.33 -3.08 -12.03
C GLY A 74 -5.85 -2.91 -10.59
N GLN A 75 -5.18 -3.49 -9.59
CA GLN A 75 -5.62 -3.42 -8.20
C GLN A 75 -4.46 -3.69 -7.24
N GLY A 76 -4.34 -2.83 -6.22
CA GLY A 76 -3.53 -3.01 -5.02
C GLY A 76 -4.28 -2.40 -3.84
N PHE A 77 -3.68 -1.42 -3.16
CA PHE A 77 -4.38 -0.57 -2.19
C PHE A 77 -5.50 0.27 -2.83
N TYR A 78 -5.31 0.66 -4.09
CA TYR A 78 -6.31 1.32 -4.92
C TYR A 78 -6.74 0.44 -6.08
N LYS A 79 -7.84 0.83 -6.73
CA LYS A 79 -8.30 0.25 -8.00
C LYS A 79 -7.86 1.14 -9.15
N TYR A 80 -7.38 0.53 -10.23
CA TYR A 80 -6.87 1.22 -11.41
C TYR A 80 -7.71 0.83 -12.65
N PRO A 81 -7.81 1.70 -13.68
CA PRO A 81 -7.03 2.93 -13.92
C PRO A 81 -7.51 4.19 -13.19
N ASN A 82 -8.64 4.16 -12.47
CA ASN A 82 -9.22 5.35 -11.84
C ASN A 82 -9.13 5.27 -10.30
N PRO A 83 -7.94 5.49 -9.69
CA PRO A 83 -7.78 5.42 -8.26
C PRO A 83 -8.48 6.57 -7.54
N GLU A 84 -8.95 6.33 -6.32
CA GLU A 84 -9.71 7.32 -5.53
C GLU A 84 -8.93 8.61 -5.28
N PHE A 85 -7.59 8.55 -5.19
CA PHE A 85 -6.75 9.72 -4.95
C PHE A 85 -6.70 10.72 -6.11
N GLU A 86 -7.10 10.32 -7.32
CA GLU A 86 -7.22 11.22 -8.47
C GLU A 86 -8.54 11.99 -8.48
N ASN A 87 -9.51 11.61 -7.65
CA ASN A 87 -10.76 12.35 -7.51
C ASN A 87 -10.46 13.73 -6.88
N PRO A 88 -10.90 14.85 -7.48
CA PRO A 88 -10.76 16.19 -6.88
C PRO A 88 -11.34 16.31 -5.46
N ASP A 89 -12.33 15.48 -5.12
CA ASP A 89 -12.94 15.45 -3.80
C ASP A 89 -12.13 14.63 -2.77
N PHE A 90 -11.11 13.88 -3.19
CA PHE A 90 -10.29 13.08 -2.28
C PHE A 90 -9.61 13.94 -1.21
N LEU A 91 -9.14 15.12 -1.60
CA LEU A 91 -8.43 16.05 -0.71
C LEU A 91 -9.36 17.05 0.01
N LYS A 92 -10.65 17.12 -0.36
CA LYS A 92 -11.62 18.04 0.25
C LYS A 92 -11.99 17.66 1.69
#